data_AF-A0A0L6CKS5-F1
#
_entry.id   AF-A0A0L6CKS5-F1
#
_cell.length_a   1.000
_cell.length_b   1.000
_cell.length_c   1.000
_cell.angle_alpha   90.00
_cell.angle_beta   90.00
_cell.angle_gamma   90.00
#
_symmetry.space_group_name_H-M   'P 1'
#
loop_
_entity.id
_entity.type
_entity.pdbx_description
1 polymer ?
#
loop_
_entity_poly.entity_id
_entity_poly.type
_entity_poly.pdbx_seq_one_letter_code
_entity_poly.pdbx_strand_id
1 'polypeptide(L)'
;MTIRQNHFDAGTPGANVTQANSGGAGNGDAFTYFDVNGIPAAIQYDTAQKVSGTKSARLDIGASKYAAVGWSSLTAATLAARAYVYLPAAPASSIILIRTEDTSGARDVNVQINADRKIQVDLKGAFGSWAATTALPLATWVRVELYVTKAGAVKCAYYEGSSTTPVTGGSYSVTGAAVGTGSFGAVRFGCAGSYGGSSSYSFYLDALASDDAAADFIGPYVPPAAPTTPIFRLDSGGTLTPVLVTPL
;
A
#
# COMPACT_ATOMS: atom_id res chain seq x y z
N MET A 1 -13.99 -11.96 -7.58
CA MET A 1 -13.08 -11.36 -6.59
C MET A 1 -11.84 -10.96 -7.37
N THR A 2 -11.61 -9.66 -7.53
CA THR A 2 -10.47 -9.16 -8.30
C THR A 2 -9.60 -8.38 -7.34
N ILE A 3 -8.58 -9.04 -6.82
CA ILE A 3 -7.51 -8.36 -6.08
C ILE A 3 -6.76 -7.50 -7.09
N ARG A 4 -6.70 -6.20 -6.82
CA ARG A 4 -5.81 -5.28 -7.53
C ARG A 4 -4.51 -5.19 -6.76
N GLN A 5 -3.37 -5.23 -7.43
CA GLN A 5 -2.07 -5.16 -6.77
C GLN A 5 -1.05 -4.38 -7.58
N ASN A 6 -0.07 -3.76 -6.93
CA ASN A 6 1.01 -3.06 -7.59
C ASN A 6 2.33 -3.16 -6.81
N HIS A 7 3.42 -3.48 -7.51
CA HIS A 7 4.75 -3.75 -6.95
C HIS A 7 5.84 -2.78 -7.43
N PHE A 8 5.48 -1.78 -8.25
CA PHE A 8 6.40 -0.76 -8.77
C PHE A 8 7.65 -1.25 -9.56
N ASP A 9 7.69 -2.51 -9.99
CA ASP A 9 8.80 -3.13 -10.72
C ASP A 9 9.06 -2.68 -12.16
N ALA A 10 8.06 -2.26 -12.94
CA ALA A 10 8.23 -1.99 -14.39
C ALA A 10 8.61 -0.53 -14.73
N GLY A 11 8.83 0.33 -13.73
CA GLY A 11 9.25 1.70 -13.93
C GLY A 11 10.76 1.90 -14.13
N THR A 12 11.17 3.09 -14.56
CA THR A 12 12.59 3.50 -14.59
C THR A 12 12.98 4.11 -13.25
N PRO A 13 14.07 3.67 -12.58
CA PRO A 13 14.54 4.27 -11.34
C PRO A 13 14.72 5.79 -11.45
N GLY A 14 14.26 6.53 -10.44
CA GLY A 14 14.26 7.99 -10.38
C GLY A 14 13.15 8.69 -11.19
N ALA A 15 12.43 7.97 -12.05
CA ALA A 15 11.28 8.53 -12.77
C ALA A 15 10.05 8.64 -11.86
N ASN A 16 9.22 9.65 -12.12
CA ASN A 16 7.94 9.78 -11.42
C ASN A 16 6.99 8.63 -11.79
N VAL A 17 6.29 8.12 -10.77
CA VAL A 17 5.17 7.21 -10.95
C VAL A 17 3.96 8.01 -11.43
N THR A 18 3.32 7.50 -12.48
CA THR A 18 2.17 8.09 -13.15
C THR A 18 1.15 6.99 -13.46
N GLN A 19 -0.07 7.38 -13.82
CA GLN A 19 -1.08 6.42 -14.26
C GLN A 19 -0.60 5.57 -15.44
N ALA A 20 0.09 6.19 -16.40
CA ALA A 20 0.54 5.54 -17.62
C ALA A 20 1.65 4.50 -17.40
N ASN A 21 2.52 4.68 -16.40
CA ASN A 21 3.65 3.77 -16.16
C ASN A 21 3.51 2.89 -14.90
N SER A 22 2.46 3.08 -14.10
CA SER A 22 2.28 2.33 -12.85
C SER A 22 1.93 0.85 -13.04
N GLY A 23 1.20 0.47 -14.08
CA GLY A 23 0.80 -0.93 -14.32
C GLY A 23 1.66 -1.66 -15.35
N GLY A 24 1.32 -2.92 -15.62
CA GLY A 24 1.88 -3.72 -16.72
C GLY A 24 2.49 -5.04 -16.27
N ALA A 25 3.08 -5.77 -17.22
CA ALA A 25 3.74 -7.03 -16.95
C ALA A 25 4.80 -6.88 -15.85
N GLY A 26 4.71 -7.69 -14.79
CA GLY A 26 5.58 -7.61 -13.61
C GLY A 26 5.24 -6.51 -12.60
N ASN A 27 4.45 -5.49 -12.98
CA ASN A 27 4.11 -4.35 -12.12
C ASN A 27 2.81 -4.55 -11.34
N GLY A 28 1.90 -5.37 -11.88
CA GLY A 28 0.51 -5.48 -11.42
C GLY A 28 -0.42 -4.50 -12.13
N ASP A 29 -1.54 -4.20 -11.48
CA ASP A 29 -2.61 -3.33 -11.97
C ASP A 29 -2.21 -1.85 -11.91
N ALA A 30 -2.50 -1.12 -12.99
CA ALA A 30 -2.29 0.32 -13.04
C ALA A 30 -3.17 1.02 -12.00
N PHE A 31 -2.62 2.05 -11.36
CA PHE A 31 -3.40 2.91 -10.48
C PHE A 31 -4.36 3.78 -11.30
N THR A 32 -5.57 3.98 -10.80
CA THR A 32 -6.58 4.88 -11.39
C THR A 32 -6.80 6.13 -10.53
N TYR A 33 -5.99 6.29 -9.48
CA TYR A 33 -5.98 7.44 -8.60
C TYR A 33 -4.56 7.94 -8.40
N PHE A 34 -4.34 9.25 -8.60
CA PHE A 34 -3.09 9.95 -8.34
C PHE A 34 -3.37 11.32 -7.74
N ASP A 35 -2.65 11.65 -6.68
CA ASP A 35 -2.86 12.90 -5.96
C ASP A 35 -1.54 13.39 -5.38
N VAL A 36 -0.88 14.31 -6.09
CA VAL A 36 0.42 14.87 -5.73
C VAL A 36 0.31 16.39 -5.75
N ASN A 37 0.47 17.03 -4.60
CA ASN A 37 0.30 18.49 -4.48
C ASN A 37 1.62 19.24 -4.44
N GLY A 38 2.00 19.73 -5.62
CA GLY A 38 3.08 20.68 -5.81
C GLY A 38 4.45 20.13 -5.42
N ILE A 39 5.47 20.97 -5.57
CA ILE A 39 6.84 20.64 -5.16
C ILE A 39 6.98 20.93 -3.66
N PRO A 40 7.71 20.12 -2.88
CA PRO A 40 8.52 18.95 -3.28
C PRO A 40 7.80 17.60 -3.17
N ALA A 41 6.46 17.55 -3.32
CA ALA A 41 5.76 16.26 -3.29
C ALA A 41 6.02 15.45 -4.58
N ALA A 42 6.46 14.21 -4.43
CA ALA A 42 6.72 13.31 -5.55
C ALA A 42 6.55 11.84 -5.15
N ILE A 43 6.29 10.99 -6.14
CA ILE A 43 6.29 9.54 -6.03
C ILE A 43 7.20 9.04 -7.13
N GLN A 44 8.30 8.37 -6.78
CA GLN A 44 9.36 7.99 -7.72
C GLN A 44 9.68 6.51 -7.59
N TYR A 45 10.04 5.86 -8.69
CA TYR A 45 10.59 4.52 -8.64
C TYR A 45 11.97 4.53 -7.98
N ASP A 46 12.20 3.63 -7.03
CA ASP A 46 13.45 3.56 -6.26
C ASP A 46 13.95 2.12 -6.16
N THR A 47 15.26 1.91 -6.10
CA THR A 47 15.90 0.59 -6.03
C THR A 47 16.59 0.31 -4.69
N ALA A 48 16.72 1.33 -3.83
CA ALA A 48 17.42 1.27 -2.56
C ALA A 48 16.65 0.47 -1.53
N GLN A 49 15.34 0.68 -1.45
CA GLN A 49 14.44 -0.09 -0.60
C GLN A 49 13.45 -0.86 -1.48
N LYS A 50 13.20 -2.13 -1.17
CA LYS A 50 12.18 -2.96 -1.83
C LYS A 50 11.80 -4.15 -0.96
N VAL A 51 10.53 -4.54 -1.01
CA VAL A 51 10.00 -5.77 -0.42
C VAL A 51 9.67 -6.80 -1.47
N SER A 52 9.27 -6.35 -2.66
CA SER A 52 9.01 -7.16 -3.85
C SER A 52 9.93 -6.79 -4.99
N GLY A 53 10.19 -7.76 -5.87
CA GLY A 53 10.96 -7.59 -7.11
C GLY A 53 12.25 -6.77 -6.98
N THR A 54 12.36 -5.76 -7.83
CA THR A 54 13.55 -4.95 -8.09
C THR A 54 13.42 -3.50 -7.65
N LYS A 55 12.19 -2.99 -7.43
CA LYS A 55 11.93 -1.58 -7.11
C LYS A 55 10.84 -1.43 -6.05
N SER A 56 10.69 -0.21 -5.55
CA SER A 56 9.55 0.26 -4.78
C SER A 56 9.20 1.69 -5.20
N ALA A 57 8.20 2.29 -4.56
CA ALA A 57 7.96 3.72 -4.65
C ALA A 57 8.59 4.45 -3.46
N ARG A 58 9.45 5.44 -3.74
CA ARG A 58 9.83 6.48 -2.78
C ARG A 58 8.83 7.63 -2.87
N LEU A 59 8.31 8.04 -1.72
CA LEU A 59 7.45 9.21 -1.59
C LEU A 59 8.24 10.30 -0.89
N ASP A 60 8.43 11.43 -1.55
CA ASP A 60 8.93 12.66 -0.94
C ASP A 60 7.74 13.56 -0.68
N ILE A 61 7.55 14.02 0.56
CA ILE A 61 6.42 14.85 0.96
C ILE A 61 6.95 16.13 1.59
N GLY A 62 6.64 17.28 0.99
CA GLY A 62 6.93 18.58 1.59
C GLY A 62 5.96 19.00 2.68
N ALA A 63 6.30 20.08 3.39
CA ALA A 63 5.41 20.72 4.35
C ALA A 63 4.07 21.13 3.71
N SER A 64 2.96 20.78 4.36
CA SER A 64 1.58 20.99 3.89
C SER A 64 1.27 20.35 2.52
N LYS A 65 2.09 19.39 2.06
CA LYS A 65 1.89 18.67 0.80
C LYS A 65 1.36 17.26 1.03
N TYR A 66 1.00 16.60 -0.05
CA TYR A 66 0.55 15.21 -0.06
C TYR A 66 0.98 14.54 -1.35
N ALA A 67 1.16 13.21 -1.29
CA ALA A 67 1.41 12.37 -2.44
C ALA A 67 0.77 11.00 -2.16
N ALA A 68 -0.18 10.60 -3.00
CA ALA A 68 -0.85 9.32 -2.89
C ALA A 68 -1.17 8.72 -4.27
N VAL A 69 -1.21 7.39 -4.30
CA VAL A 69 -1.70 6.58 -5.43
C VAL A 69 -2.82 5.67 -4.97
N GLY A 70 -3.56 5.07 -5.91
CA GLY A 70 -4.48 4.00 -5.56
C GLY A 70 -5.47 3.69 -6.66
N TRP A 71 -6.63 3.20 -6.27
CA TRP A 71 -7.69 2.82 -7.20
C TRP A 71 -8.97 3.58 -6.85
N SER A 72 -9.57 4.17 -7.87
CA SER A 72 -10.84 4.91 -7.83
C SER A 72 -11.91 4.20 -8.65
N SER A 73 -13.13 4.77 -8.66
CA SER A 73 -14.31 4.20 -9.33
C SER A 73 -14.67 2.81 -8.80
N LEU A 74 -14.40 2.58 -7.52
CA LEU A 74 -14.84 1.38 -6.82
C LEU A 74 -16.36 1.48 -6.56
N THR A 75 -17.01 0.34 -6.47
CA THR A 75 -18.44 0.22 -6.09
C THR A 75 -18.60 -0.88 -5.05
N ALA A 76 -17.71 -0.89 -4.06
CA ALA A 76 -17.56 -1.99 -3.11
C ALA A 76 -18.34 -1.70 -1.80
N ALA A 77 -19.01 -2.70 -1.24
CA ALA A 77 -19.57 -2.61 0.12
C ALA A 77 -18.58 -3.06 1.21
N THR A 78 -17.56 -3.80 0.80
CA THR A 78 -16.45 -4.29 1.62
C THR A 78 -15.16 -3.96 0.91
N LEU A 79 -14.10 -3.68 1.67
CA LEU A 79 -12.80 -3.38 1.13
C LEU A 79 -11.73 -3.90 2.06
N ALA A 80 -10.77 -4.65 1.53
CA ALA A 80 -9.48 -4.84 2.18
C ALA A 80 -8.41 -4.07 1.42
N ALA A 81 -7.39 -3.62 2.15
CA ALA A 81 -6.25 -2.91 1.61
C ALA A 81 -4.98 -3.33 2.35
N ARG A 82 -3.87 -3.42 1.60
CA ARG A 82 -2.54 -3.74 2.11
C ARG A 82 -1.53 -2.73 1.57
N ALA A 83 -0.66 -2.25 2.44
CA ALA A 83 0.54 -1.52 2.06
C ALA A 83 1.76 -2.09 2.79
N TYR A 84 2.87 -2.29 2.08
CA TYR A 84 4.16 -2.37 2.74
C TYR A 84 4.76 -0.97 2.82
N VAL A 85 5.24 -0.60 4.00
CA VAL A 85 5.83 0.71 4.27
C VAL A 85 7.20 0.55 4.91
N TYR A 86 8.14 1.40 4.52
CA TYR A 86 9.48 1.51 5.11
C TYR A 86 9.70 2.95 5.57
N LEU A 87 10.01 3.14 6.85
CA LEU A 87 10.27 4.44 7.46
C LEU A 87 11.78 4.59 7.75
N PRO A 88 12.52 5.43 7.01
CA PRO A 88 13.94 5.67 7.29
C PRO A 88 14.17 6.44 8.60
N ALA A 89 13.22 7.30 8.97
CA ALA A 89 13.22 8.11 10.17
C ALA A 89 11.79 8.29 10.69
N ALA A 90 11.60 8.80 11.90
CA ALA A 90 10.26 9.13 12.40
C ALA A 90 9.71 10.34 11.62
N PRO A 91 8.43 10.35 11.23
CA PRO A 91 7.85 11.53 10.59
C PRO A 91 7.63 12.64 11.64
N ALA A 92 7.80 13.89 11.24
CA ALA A 92 7.56 15.05 12.11
C ALA A 92 6.07 15.34 12.36
N SER A 93 5.18 14.76 11.55
CA SER A 93 3.72 14.88 11.66
C SER A 93 3.06 13.59 11.17
N SER A 94 1.74 13.48 11.27
CA SER A 94 1.03 12.28 10.84
C SER A 94 1.02 12.13 9.31
N ILE A 95 1.06 10.87 8.85
CA ILE A 95 0.93 10.48 7.45
C ILE A 95 -0.29 9.59 7.33
N ILE A 96 -1.25 9.95 6.47
CA ILE A 96 -2.42 9.11 6.18
C ILE A 96 -2.01 8.04 5.18
N LEU A 97 -1.53 6.89 5.70
CA LEU A 97 -0.99 5.77 4.93
C LEU A 97 -2.02 5.12 4.02
N ILE A 98 -3.18 4.76 4.57
CA ILE A 98 -4.30 4.17 3.82
C ILE A 98 -5.53 5.05 4.07
N ARG A 99 -6.20 5.47 3.00
CA ARG A 99 -7.48 6.18 3.09
C ARG A 99 -8.51 5.50 2.21
N THR A 100 -9.69 5.30 2.76
CA THR A 100 -10.86 4.84 2.04
C THR A 100 -11.86 5.99 1.94
N GLU A 101 -12.56 6.04 0.81
CA GLU A 101 -13.51 7.10 0.52
C GLU A 101 -14.79 6.54 -0.04
N ASP A 102 -15.89 7.25 0.19
CA ASP A 102 -17.14 7.00 -0.50
C ASP A 102 -17.09 7.53 -1.94
N THR A 103 -18.15 7.29 -2.70
CA THR A 103 -18.26 7.72 -4.10
C THR A 103 -18.29 9.24 -4.27
N SER A 104 -18.44 10.02 -3.19
CA SER A 104 -18.34 11.48 -3.21
C SER A 104 -16.92 12.00 -2.93
N GLY A 105 -15.97 11.10 -2.63
CA GLY A 105 -14.61 11.46 -2.21
C GLY A 105 -14.50 11.84 -0.73
N ALA A 106 -15.58 11.69 0.06
CA ALA A 106 -15.51 11.93 1.49
C ALA A 106 -14.83 10.73 2.18
N ARG A 107 -14.00 11.04 3.18
CA ARG A 107 -13.30 10.04 3.97
C ARG A 107 -14.30 9.12 4.69
N ASP A 108 -14.07 7.81 4.59
CA ASP A 108 -14.72 6.81 5.43
C ASP A 108 -13.80 6.34 6.57
N VAL A 109 -12.61 5.81 6.23
CA VAL A 109 -11.61 5.36 7.22
C VAL A 109 -10.22 5.79 6.79
N ASN A 110 -9.42 6.29 7.73
CA ASN A 110 -7.98 6.46 7.58
C ASN A 110 -7.23 5.47 8.47
N VAL A 111 -6.13 4.94 7.95
CA VAL A 111 -5.03 4.37 8.72
C VAL A 111 -3.86 5.33 8.58
N GLN A 112 -3.38 5.87 9.70
CA GLN A 112 -2.31 6.85 9.72
C GLN A 112 -1.12 6.41 10.57
N ILE A 113 0.06 6.90 10.24
CA ILE A 113 1.28 6.78 11.04
C ILE A 113 1.49 8.12 11.74
N ASN A 114 1.42 8.15 13.06
CA ASN A 114 1.66 9.36 13.86
C ASN A 114 3.16 9.70 13.94
N ALA A 115 3.50 10.87 14.48
CA ALA A 115 4.89 11.29 14.65
C ALA A 115 5.70 10.37 15.59
N ASP A 116 5.01 9.72 16.54
CA ASP A 116 5.58 8.67 17.41
C ASP A 116 5.67 7.29 16.73
N ARG A 117 5.37 7.24 15.42
CA ARG A 117 5.33 6.06 14.55
C ARG A 117 4.26 5.03 14.92
N LYS A 118 3.31 5.36 15.78
CA LYS A 118 2.20 4.44 16.08
C LYS A 118 1.15 4.53 14.99
N ILE A 119 0.57 3.38 14.64
CA ILE A 119 -0.60 3.37 13.77
C ILE A 119 -1.80 3.93 14.55
N GLN A 120 -2.60 4.75 13.88
CA GLN A 120 -3.89 5.20 14.36
C GLN A 120 -4.95 4.95 13.29
N VAL A 121 -6.16 4.60 13.72
CA VAL A 121 -7.34 4.45 12.87
C VAL A 121 -8.31 5.57 13.18
N ASP A 122 -8.69 6.32 12.15
CA ASP A 122 -9.74 7.34 12.22
C ASP A 122 -10.96 6.89 11.42
N LEU A 123 -12.12 6.95 12.05
CA LEU A 123 -13.41 6.64 11.42
C LEU A 123 -14.07 7.88 10.82
N LYS A 124 -15.18 7.72 10.12
CA LYS A 124 -15.92 8.84 9.54
C LYS A 124 -16.44 9.74 10.66
N GLY A 125 -16.11 11.03 10.59
CA GLY A 125 -16.51 12.02 11.60
C GLY A 125 -15.81 11.89 12.96
N ALA A 126 -14.87 10.95 13.14
CA ALA A 126 -14.09 10.79 14.36
C ALA A 126 -12.59 10.80 14.06
N PHE A 127 -11.78 11.17 15.05
CA PHE A 127 -10.32 11.10 15.01
C PHE A 127 -9.84 10.32 16.23
N GLY A 128 -8.79 9.53 16.09
CA GLY A 128 -8.19 8.77 17.19
C GLY A 128 -9.09 7.63 17.70
N SER A 129 -9.88 7.01 16.83
CA SER A 129 -10.80 5.92 17.22
C SER A 129 -10.06 4.71 17.79
N TRP A 130 -8.80 4.51 17.36
CA TRP A 130 -7.85 3.60 17.99
C TRP A 130 -6.43 4.05 17.68
N ALA A 131 -5.51 3.79 18.60
CA ALA A 131 -4.07 3.91 18.38
C ALA A 131 -3.36 2.64 18.86
N ALA A 132 -2.42 2.15 18.05
CA ALA A 132 -1.50 1.10 18.45
C ALA A 132 -0.71 1.53 19.69
N THR A 133 -0.28 0.57 20.50
CA THR A 133 0.57 0.86 21.67
C THR A 133 2.06 0.80 21.34
N THR A 134 2.41 0.03 20.31
CA THR A 134 3.78 -0.18 19.84
C THR A 134 4.06 0.69 18.62
N ALA A 135 5.23 1.33 18.60
CA ALA A 135 5.68 2.13 17.46
C ALA A 135 6.17 1.23 16.32
N LEU A 136 5.99 1.65 15.07
CA LEU A 136 6.61 0.97 13.94
C LEU A 136 8.14 1.01 14.07
N PRO A 137 8.84 -0.10 13.75
CA PRO A 137 10.30 -0.09 13.65
C PRO A 137 10.74 0.86 12.52
N LEU A 138 11.87 1.51 12.74
CA LEU A 138 12.56 2.26 11.68
C LEU A 138 13.43 1.33 10.86
N ALA A 139 13.71 1.73 9.63
CA ALA A 139 14.59 1.05 8.70
C ALA A 139 14.21 -0.43 8.42
N THR A 140 12.92 -0.76 8.56
CA THR A 140 12.36 -2.10 8.37
C THR A 140 11.06 -2.02 7.59
N TRP A 141 10.83 -2.98 6.68
CA TRP A 141 9.54 -3.12 6.00
C TRP A 141 8.47 -3.65 6.94
N VAL A 142 7.36 -2.92 7.00
CA VAL A 142 6.17 -3.29 7.76
C VAL A 142 5.00 -3.45 6.80
N ARG A 143 4.27 -4.56 6.90
CA ARG A 143 2.97 -4.72 6.23
C ARG A 143 1.88 -4.12 7.11
N VAL A 144 1.09 -3.19 6.58
CA VAL A 144 -0.10 -2.64 7.23
C VAL A 144 -1.32 -3.08 6.43
N GLU A 145 -2.32 -3.62 7.13
CA GLU A 145 -3.56 -4.11 6.53
C GLU A 145 -4.79 -3.46 7.14
N LEU A 146 -5.77 -3.19 6.29
CA LEU A 146 -7.09 -2.69 6.63
C LEU A 146 -8.12 -3.66 6.05
N TYR A 147 -9.15 -3.98 6.83
CA TYR A 147 -10.39 -4.57 6.35
C TYR A 147 -11.54 -3.72 6.86
N VAL A 148 -12.44 -3.32 5.99
CA VAL A 148 -13.54 -2.42 6.31
C VAL A 148 -14.81 -2.78 5.55
N THR A 149 -15.96 -2.70 6.21
CA THR A 149 -17.27 -2.84 5.58
C THR A 149 -18.13 -1.61 5.82
N LYS A 150 -19.06 -1.35 4.90
CA LYS A 150 -20.11 -0.33 5.06
C LYS A 150 -21.14 -0.67 6.14
N ALA A 151 -21.17 -1.93 6.59
CA ALA A 151 -21.91 -2.37 7.78
C ALA A 151 -21.18 -2.05 9.10
N GLY A 152 -19.99 -1.42 9.05
CA GLY A 152 -19.28 -0.94 10.24
C GLY A 152 -18.33 -1.96 10.88
N ALA A 153 -17.95 -3.02 10.18
CA ALA A 153 -16.82 -3.83 10.61
C ALA A 153 -15.51 -3.15 10.19
N VAL A 154 -14.57 -2.97 11.12
CA VAL A 154 -13.25 -2.39 10.85
C VAL A 154 -12.20 -3.22 11.55
N LYS A 155 -11.21 -3.67 10.80
CA LYS A 155 -10.00 -4.30 11.33
C LYS A 155 -8.79 -3.58 10.78
N CYS A 156 -7.78 -3.40 11.62
CA CYS A 156 -6.47 -2.90 11.21
C CYS A 156 -5.40 -3.71 11.93
N ALA A 157 -4.32 -4.06 11.24
CA ALA A 157 -3.18 -4.71 11.84
C ALA A 157 -1.89 -4.33 11.12
N TYR A 158 -0.75 -4.44 11.81
CA TYR A 158 0.55 -4.37 11.16
C TYR A 158 1.50 -5.49 11.61
N TYR A 159 2.40 -5.85 10.70
CA TYR A 159 3.24 -7.03 10.74
C TYR A 159 4.66 -6.66 10.30
N GLU A 160 5.69 -7.24 10.94
CA GLU A 160 7.05 -7.13 10.43
C GLU A 160 7.21 -8.03 9.19
N GLY A 161 7.62 -7.43 8.06
CA GLY A 161 7.80 -8.13 6.79
C GLY A 161 6.59 -8.99 6.38
N SER A 162 6.83 -10.28 6.15
CA SER A 162 5.81 -11.26 5.74
C SER A 162 5.18 -12.03 6.91
N SER A 163 5.41 -11.63 8.17
CA SER A 163 4.83 -12.30 9.34
C SER A 163 3.30 -12.42 9.22
N THR A 164 2.75 -13.54 9.70
CA THR A 164 1.30 -13.75 9.81
C THR A 164 0.76 -13.37 11.19
N THR A 165 1.65 -13.05 12.15
CA THR A 165 1.29 -12.63 13.50
C THR A 165 1.47 -11.12 13.61
N PRO A 166 0.41 -10.36 13.97
CA PRO A 166 0.53 -8.92 14.19
C PRO A 166 1.55 -8.62 15.29
N VAL A 167 2.19 -7.47 15.22
CA VAL A 167 3.01 -6.96 16.33
C VAL A 167 2.13 -6.79 17.56
N THR A 168 2.67 -7.10 18.75
CA THR A 168 1.96 -6.93 20.02
C THR A 168 1.44 -5.50 20.18
N GLY A 169 0.13 -5.36 20.43
CA GLY A 169 -0.53 -4.06 20.52
C GLY A 169 -0.71 -3.32 19.18
N GLY A 170 -0.46 -4.02 18.08
CA GLY A 170 -0.54 -3.52 16.72
C GLY A 170 -1.76 -3.98 15.94
N SER A 171 -2.81 -4.45 16.61
CA SER A 171 -4.06 -4.88 15.99
C SER A 171 -5.30 -4.24 16.61
N TYR A 172 -6.32 -4.06 15.78
CA TYR A 172 -7.60 -3.44 16.08
C TYR A 172 -8.70 -4.20 15.37
N SER A 173 -9.82 -4.43 16.05
CA SER A 173 -11.02 -5.03 15.47
C SER A 173 -12.25 -4.51 16.20
N VAL A 174 -13.18 -3.93 15.47
CA VAL A 174 -14.44 -3.42 15.99
C VAL A 174 -15.59 -3.73 15.02
N THR A 175 -16.81 -3.78 15.56
CA THR A 175 -18.05 -3.86 14.79
C THR A 175 -18.98 -2.71 15.20
N GLY A 176 -19.90 -2.32 14.32
CA GLY A 176 -20.79 -1.17 14.57
C GLY A 176 -20.10 0.20 14.48
N ALA A 177 -18.92 0.27 13.85
CA ALA A 177 -18.21 1.53 13.64
C ALA A 177 -18.90 2.42 12.58
N ALA A 178 -18.81 3.74 12.76
CA ALA A 178 -19.33 4.70 11.79
C ALA A 178 -18.41 4.80 10.56
N VAL A 179 -18.71 4.01 9.52
CA VAL A 179 -18.01 4.00 8.22
C VAL A 179 -18.82 4.73 7.13
N GLY A 180 -20.03 5.19 7.48
CA GLY A 180 -21.00 5.75 6.54
C GLY A 180 -21.72 4.67 5.72
N THR A 181 -22.69 5.10 4.93
CA THR A 181 -23.51 4.23 4.06
C THR A 181 -22.99 4.24 2.61
N GLY A 182 -23.63 3.46 1.73
CA GLY A 182 -23.31 3.41 0.30
C GLY A 182 -22.14 2.48 -0.02
N SER A 183 -21.32 2.85 -1.00
CA SER A 183 -20.16 2.09 -1.47
C SER A 183 -18.87 2.87 -1.26
N PHE A 184 -17.76 2.15 -1.10
CA PHE A 184 -16.43 2.73 -1.25
C PHE A 184 -16.22 3.10 -2.71
N GLY A 185 -15.83 4.35 -2.96
CA GLY A 185 -15.49 4.90 -4.27
C GLY A 185 -13.99 4.87 -4.57
N ALA A 186 -13.13 4.87 -3.54
CA ALA A 186 -11.69 4.82 -3.73
C ALA A 186 -10.94 4.24 -2.52
N VAL A 187 -9.72 3.78 -2.80
CA VAL A 187 -8.66 3.50 -1.82
C VAL A 187 -7.40 4.23 -2.24
N ARG A 188 -6.73 4.88 -1.29
CA ARG A 188 -5.51 5.66 -1.49
C ARG A 188 -4.40 5.15 -0.58
N PHE A 189 -3.18 5.19 -1.06
CA PHE A 189 -1.95 4.78 -0.37
C PHE A 189 -0.91 5.90 -0.43
N GLY A 190 -0.23 6.18 0.68
CA GLY A 190 0.84 7.18 0.75
C GLY A 190 0.61 8.21 1.84
N CYS A 191 0.61 9.49 1.48
CA CYS A 191 0.21 10.57 2.36
C CYS A 191 -1.10 11.15 1.81
N ALA A 192 -2.24 10.50 2.10
CA ALA A 192 -3.54 10.80 1.50
C ALA A 192 -4.29 12.02 2.12
N GLY A 193 -3.52 13.00 2.58
CA GLY A 193 -3.95 14.30 3.09
C GLY A 193 -2.74 15.15 3.45
N SER A 194 -2.93 16.45 3.71
CA SER A 194 -1.83 17.38 3.92
C SER A 194 -0.94 16.97 5.10
N TYR A 195 0.35 16.81 4.83
CA TYR A 195 1.36 16.57 5.83
C TYR A 195 1.60 17.83 6.66
N GLY A 196 1.28 17.78 7.96
CA GLY A 196 1.40 18.94 8.86
C GLY A 196 2.82 19.26 9.31
N GLY A 197 3.84 18.54 8.83
CA GLY A 197 5.24 18.78 9.21
C GLY A 197 5.78 20.08 8.62
N SER A 198 6.73 20.70 9.33
CA SER A 198 7.40 21.93 8.88
C SER A 198 8.54 21.69 7.89
N SER A 199 8.99 20.44 7.75
CA SER A 199 10.06 20.02 6.83
C SER A 199 9.59 18.89 5.92
N SER A 200 10.34 18.63 4.84
CA SER A 200 10.08 17.48 3.99
C SER A 200 10.35 16.17 4.72
N TYR A 201 9.63 15.12 4.34
CA TYR A 201 9.80 13.77 4.85
C TYR A 201 9.70 12.76 3.71
N SER A 202 10.52 11.71 3.76
CA SER A 202 10.57 10.67 2.74
C SER A 202 10.39 9.29 3.34
N PHE A 203 9.61 8.45 2.67
CA PHE A 203 9.39 7.05 3.03
C PHE A 203 9.12 6.23 1.78
N TYR A 204 9.03 4.90 1.92
CA TYR A 204 8.83 4.00 0.79
C TYR A 204 7.56 3.19 0.94
N LEU A 205 6.94 2.89 -0.20
CA LEU A 205 5.81 1.98 -0.35
C LEU A 205 6.14 0.87 -1.33
N ASP A 206 5.60 -0.32 -1.06
CA ASP A 206 5.71 -1.45 -1.97
C ASP A 206 4.53 -2.43 -1.80
N ALA A 207 4.37 -3.35 -2.75
CA ALA A 207 3.40 -4.44 -2.77
C ALA A 207 1.98 -4.03 -2.30
N LEU A 208 1.49 -2.92 -2.83
CA LEU A 208 0.16 -2.40 -2.55
C LEU A 208 -0.91 -3.36 -3.06
N ALA A 209 -2.00 -3.53 -2.33
CA ALA A 209 -3.12 -4.31 -2.81
C ALA A 209 -4.46 -3.83 -2.28
N SER A 210 -5.53 -4.11 -3.02
CA SER A 210 -6.90 -3.85 -2.65
C SER A 210 -7.84 -4.94 -3.15
N ASP A 211 -8.83 -5.30 -2.34
CA ASP A 211 -9.84 -6.30 -2.65
C ASP A 211 -11.23 -5.79 -2.27
N ASP A 212 -12.10 -5.64 -3.27
CA ASP A 212 -13.46 -5.10 -3.15
C ASP A 212 -14.52 -6.15 -2.79
N ALA A 213 -14.11 -7.39 -2.56
CA ALA A 213 -14.97 -8.49 -2.14
C ALA A 213 -14.36 -9.31 -0.99
N ALA A 214 -13.43 -8.71 -0.24
CA ALA A 214 -12.71 -9.37 0.84
C ALA A 214 -13.63 -9.88 1.94
N ALA A 215 -13.26 -10.99 2.58
CA ALA A 215 -13.88 -11.46 3.83
C ALA A 215 -13.02 -11.14 5.06
N ASP A 216 -11.74 -10.84 4.86
CA ASP A 216 -10.78 -10.48 5.90
C ASP A 216 -9.59 -9.70 5.30
N PHE A 217 -8.48 -9.56 6.04
CA PHE A 217 -7.20 -9.09 5.52
C PHE A 217 -6.72 -9.88 4.28
N ILE A 218 -5.93 -9.21 3.44
CA ILE A 218 -5.40 -9.79 2.18
C ILE A 218 -4.30 -10.80 2.47
N GLY A 219 -3.49 -10.55 3.51
CA GLY A 219 -2.33 -11.35 3.88
C GLY A 219 -1.02 -10.87 3.24
N PRO A 220 0.10 -11.58 3.51
CA PRO A 220 1.41 -11.23 2.97
C PRO A 220 1.43 -11.23 1.44
N TYR A 221 2.30 -10.41 0.86
CA TYR A 221 2.65 -10.58 -0.55
C TYR A 221 3.30 -11.95 -0.76
N VAL A 222 2.82 -12.66 -1.78
CA VAL A 222 3.40 -13.92 -2.24
C VAL A 222 3.91 -13.68 -3.65
N PRO A 223 5.23 -13.71 -3.89
CA PRO A 223 5.77 -13.62 -5.24
C PRO A 223 5.13 -14.67 -6.14
N PRO A 224 4.86 -14.36 -7.43
CA PRO A 224 4.48 -15.38 -8.39
C PRO A 224 5.48 -16.53 -8.33
N ALA A 225 4.96 -17.77 -8.23
CA ALA A 225 5.84 -18.93 -8.29
C ALA A 225 6.66 -18.85 -9.58
N ALA A 226 7.98 -19.02 -9.47
CA ALA A 226 8.82 -19.16 -10.66
C ALA A 226 8.22 -20.25 -11.55
N PRO A 227 8.19 -20.06 -12.88
CA PRO A 227 7.64 -21.07 -13.77
C PRO A 227 8.38 -22.39 -13.52
N THR A 228 7.63 -23.39 -13.03
CA THR A 228 8.17 -24.72 -12.72
C THR A 228 8.30 -25.58 -13.96
N THR A 229 7.74 -25.14 -15.10
CA THR A 229 7.93 -25.79 -16.39
C THR A 229 9.33 -25.46 -16.91
N PRO A 230 10.26 -26.44 -16.95
CA PRO A 230 11.55 -26.22 -17.58
C PRO A 230 11.33 -25.81 -19.04
N ILE A 231 11.88 -24.64 -19.41
CA ILE A 231 11.95 -24.25 -20.81
C ILE A 231 13.11 -25.05 -21.40
N PHE A 232 12.82 -25.95 -22.33
CA PHE A 232 13.85 -26.63 -23.10
C PHE A 232 14.16 -25.84 -24.37
N ARG A 233 15.44 -25.69 -24.71
CA ARG A 233 15.87 -25.31 -26.05
C ARG A 233 16.20 -26.58 -26.81
N LEU A 234 15.66 -26.69 -28.03
CA LEU A 234 16.11 -27.67 -28.99
C LEU A 234 17.39 -27.13 -29.64
N ASP A 235 18.51 -27.81 -29.45
CA ASP A 235 19.74 -27.45 -30.16
C ASP A 235 19.70 -27.94 -31.62
N SER A 236 20.69 -27.51 -32.43
CA SER A 236 20.81 -27.91 -33.83
C SER A 236 21.07 -29.41 -34.04
N GLY A 237 21.37 -30.15 -32.96
CA GLY A 237 21.51 -31.61 -32.95
C GLY A 237 20.23 -32.34 -32.55
N GLY A 238 19.13 -31.64 -32.25
CA GLY A 238 17.87 -32.23 -31.81
C GLY A 238 17.84 -32.63 -30.33
N THR A 239 18.82 -32.22 -29.53
CA THR A 239 18.83 -32.47 -28.09
C THR A 239 18.09 -31.36 -27.35
N LEU A 240 17.19 -31.74 -26.44
CA LEU A 240 16.55 -30.81 -25.53
C LEU A 240 17.50 -30.49 -24.37
N THR A 241 17.99 -29.26 -24.32
CA THR A 241 18.78 -28.77 -23.19
C THR A 241 17.90 -27.92 -22.28
N PRO A 242 17.89 -28.16 -20.96
CA PRO A 242 17.18 -27.28 -20.04
C PRO A 242 17.82 -25.90 -20.11
N VAL A 243 17.02 -24.87 -20.39
CA VAL A 243 17.44 -23.49 -20.23
C VAL A 243 17.29 -23.17 -18.75
N LEU A 244 18.40 -22.85 -18.10
CA LEU A 244 18.35 -22.20 -16.81
C LEU A 244 17.73 -20.82 -17.02
N VAL A 245 16.42 -20.72 -16.76
CA VAL A 245 15.75 -19.42 -16.69
C VAL A 245 16.10 -18.88 -15.31
N THR A 246 17.05 -17.97 -15.25
CA THR A 246 17.23 -17.15 -14.06
C THR A 246 15.93 -16.37 -13.86
N PRO A 247 15.26 -16.49 -12.70
CA PRO A 247 14.14 -15.60 -12.40
C PRO A 247 14.66 -14.16 -12.47
N LEU A 248 14.00 -13.35 -13.30
CA LEU A 248 14.23 -11.90 -13.38
C LEU A 248 13.62 -11.21 -12.17
#